data_AF-A0AAW0C4C3-F1
#
_entry.id   AF-A0AAW0C4C3-F1
#
_cell.length_a   1.000
_cell.length_b   1.000
_cell.length_c   1.000
_cell.angle_alpha   90.00
_cell.angle_beta   90.00
_cell.angle_gamma   90.00
#
_symmetry.space_group_name_H-M   'P 1'
#
loop_
_entity.id
_entity.type
_entity.pdbx_description
1 polymer ?
#
loop_
_entity_poly.entity_id
_entity_poly.type
_entity_poly.pdbx_seq_one_letter_code
_entity_poly.pdbx_strand_id
1 'polypeptide(L)'
;QNSRSYSRNLHLLRRRLRAIPSPRISFAVCRFNHYTAYHYTARSPVDLVHGDSLGGPAATDVMPSFCWFIQHTGHSVPLRVSLNGIREIQGPQSGSCGVAVVNFIQCRSASSRTLLWTDETSPNFRNKAIQDFIVYHFIASIHKPVREIESSLYSILSTDVS
;
A
#
# COMPACT_ATOMS: atom_id res chain seq x y z
N GLN A 1 0.32 -8.57 -30.15
CA GLN A 1 0.69 -8.41 -28.73
C GLN A 1 0.74 -6.92 -28.43
N ASN A 2 -0.19 -6.39 -27.63
CA ASN A 2 -0.14 -4.98 -27.24
C ASN A 2 1.02 -4.77 -26.27
N SER A 3 1.96 -3.89 -26.64
CA SER A 3 3.03 -3.44 -25.75
C SER A 3 2.41 -2.83 -24.49
N ARG A 4 2.62 -3.46 -23.33
CA ARG A 4 2.23 -2.86 -22.04
C ARG A 4 3.14 -1.67 -21.76
N SER A 5 2.55 -0.48 -21.68
CA SER A 5 3.26 0.73 -21.29
C SER A 5 3.19 0.90 -19.77
N TYR A 6 4.35 0.92 -19.11
CA TYR A 6 4.46 1.16 -17.67
C TYR A 6 4.88 2.61 -17.39
N SER A 7 4.43 3.18 -16.28
CA SER A 7 4.74 4.58 -15.94
C SER A 7 6.24 4.77 -15.65
N ARG A 8 6.74 6.00 -15.87
CA ARG A 8 8.12 6.39 -15.53
C ARG A 8 8.47 6.06 -14.08
N ASN A 9 7.54 6.29 -13.15
CA ASN A 9 7.74 6.00 -11.74
C ASN A 9 7.96 4.51 -11.48
N LEU A 10 7.23 3.64 -12.18
CA LEU A 10 7.41 2.19 -12.03
C LEU A 10 8.77 1.72 -12.58
N HIS A 11 9.22 2.32 -13.70
CA HIS A 11 10.57 2.08 -14.22
C HIS A 11 11.67 2.53 -13.24
N LEU A 12 11.51 3.71 -12.62
CA LEU A 12 12.46 4.21 -11.61
C LEU A 12 12.49 3.32 -10.37
N LEU A 13 11.32 2.88 -9.89
CA LEU A 13 11.21 1.96 -8.77
C LEU A 13 11.87 0.61 -9.07
N ARG A 14 11.64 0.06 -10.26
CA ARG A 14 12.30 -1.17 -10.72
C ARG A 14 13.82 -1.01 -10.76
N ARG A 15 14.32 0.10 -11.29
CA ARG A 15 15.77 0.40 -11.30
C ARG A 15 16.33 0.45 -9.88
N ARG A 16 15.62 1.08 -8.94
CA ARG A 16 16.03 1.12 -7.53
C ARG A 16 16.06 -0.27 -6.90
N LEU A 17 15.06 -1.11 -7.18
CA LEU A 17 15.00 -2.49 -6.68
C LEU A 17 16.16 -3.35 -7.20
N ARG A 18 16.66 -3.09 -8.42
CA ARG A 18 17.87 -3.74 -8.94
C ARG A 18 19.12 -3.34 -8.18
N ALA A 19 19.24 -2.06 -7.82
CA ALA A 19 20.39 -1.55 -7.10
C ALA A 19 20.38 -1.99 -5.63
N ILE A 20 19.20 -2.10 -5.02
CA ILE A 20 19.01 -2.44 -3.61
C ILE A 20 17.93 -3.53 -3.54
N PRO A 21 18.29 -4.81 -3.67
CA PRO A 21 17.35 -5.91 -3.56
C PRO A 21 16.67 -5.93 -2.20
N SER A 22 15.35 -6.08 -2.18
CA SER A 22 14.58 -6.19 -0.93
C SER A 22 14.04 -7.61 -0.78
N PRO A 23 14.30 -8.31 0.34
CA PRO A 23 13.81 -9.66 0.54
C PRO A 23 12.28 -9.74 0.65
N ARG A 24 11.61 -8.60 0.82
CA ARG A 24 10.14 -8.48 0.93
C ARG A 24 9.64 -7.33 0.07
N ILE A 25 8.56 -7.56 -0.66
CA ILE A 25 7.90 -6.54 -1.47
C ILE A 25 6.41 -6.61 -1.15
N SER A 26 5.86 -5.51 -0.64
CA SER A 26 4.44 -5.37 -0.34
C SER A 26 3.89 -4.17 -1.09
N PHE A 27 2.70 -4.30 -1.66
CA PHE A 27 2.07 -3.20 -2.39
C PHE A 27 0.55 -3.29 -2.35
N ALA A 28 -0.09 -2.14 -2.52
CA ALA A 28 -1.53 -2.01 -2.64
C ALA A 28 -1.93 -1.86 -4.11
N VAL A 29 -3.10 -2.37 -4.47
CA VAL A 29 -3.75 -2.16 -5.77
C VAL A 29 -5.13 -1.60 -5.50
N CYS A 30 -5.46 -0.48 -6.16
CA CYS A 30 -6.80 0.09 -6.13
C CYS A 30 -7.48 -0.14 -7.48
N ARG A 31 -8.63 -0.82 -7.47
CA ARG A 31 -9.44 -1.07 -8.67
C ARG A 31 -10.91 -0.94 -8.30
N PHE A 32 -11.68 -0.21 -9.10
CA PHE A 32 -13.12 0.03 -8.87
C PHE A 32 -13.43 0.53 -7.44
N ASN A 33 -12.63 1.49 -6.96
CA ASN A 33 -12.73 2.04 -5.60
C ASN A 33 -12.54 1.00 -4.47
N HIS A 34 -11.89 -0.13 -4.76
CA HIS A 34 -11.57 -1.16 -3.78
C HIS A 34 -10.05 -1.36 -3.70
N TYR A 35 -9.54 -1.42 -2.48
CA TYR A 35 -8.12 -1.65 -2.22
C TYR A 35 -7.89 -3.12 -1.88
N THR A 36 -6.88 -3.69 -2.53
CA THR A 36 -6.34 -5.03 -2.25
C THR A 36 -4.84 -4.93 -2.02
N ALA A 37 -4.26 -5.94 -1.37
CA ALA A 37 -2.84 -5.97 -1.05
C ALA A 37 -2.17 -7.21 -1.64
N TYR A 38 -0.90 -7.07 -1.95
CA TYR A 38 -0.05 -8.18 -2.35
C TYR A 38 1.24 -8.16 -1.56
N HIS A 39 1.74 -9.36 -1.23
CA HIS A 39 2.98 -9.54 -0.50
C HIS A 39 3.81 -10.66 -1.13
N TYR A 40 5.08 -10.36 -1.39
CA TYR A 40 6.08 -11.28 -1.91
C TYR A 40 7.26 -11.35 -0.95
N THR A 41 7.80 -12.56 -0.76
CA THR A 41 9.01 -12.83 0.02
C THR A 41 9.99 -13.67 -0.78
N ALA A 42 11.25 -13.22 -0.85
CA ALA A 42 12.31 -13.93 -1.55
C ALA A 42 12.63 -15.30 -0.91
N ARG A 43 12.28 -15.51 0.37
CA ARG A 43 12.49 -16.79 1.08
C ARG A 43 11.49 -17.87 0.71
N SER A 44 10.31 -17.49 0.22
CA SER A 44 9.27 -18.40 -0.26
C SER A 44 8.71 -17.84 -1.56
N PRO A 45 9.50 -17.86 -2.63
CA PRO A 45 9.20 -17.09 -3.83
C PRO A 45 8.10 -17.69 -4.70
N VAL A 46 7.57 -18.86 -4.33
CA VAL A 46 6.57 -19.60 -5.12
C VAL A 46 5.28 -18.78 -5.25
N ASP A 47 4.93 -18.02 -4.21
CA ASP A 47 3.63 -17.40 -4.08
C ASP A 47 3.72 -15.87 -4.00
N LEU A 48 2.88 -15.18 -4.77
CA LEU A 48 2.48 -13.81 -4.50
C LEU A 48 1.22 -13.85 -3.64
N VAL A 49 1.34 -13.48 -2.36
CA VAL A 49 0.23 -13.59 -1.41
C VAL A 49 -0.74 -12.43 -1.61
N HIS A 50 -2.01 -12.73 -1.89
CA HIS A 50 -3.11 -11.78 -2.06
C HIS A 50 -3.87 -11.59 -0.75
N GLY A 51 -4.16 -10.33 -0.42
CA GLY A 51 -4.99 -9.93 0.70
C GLY A 51 -6.13 -9.04 0.24
N ASP A 52 -7.36 -9.51 0.47
CA ASP A 52 -8.59 -8.75 0.24
C ASP A 52 -9.50 -8.88 1.47
N SER A 53 -9.86 -7.75 2.07
CA SER A 53 -10.73 -7.71 3.26
C SER A 53 -12.16 -8.16 2.99
N LEU A 54 -12.61 -8.12 1.73
CA LEU A 54 -13.91 -8.60 1.26
C LEU A 54 -13.86 -10.01 0.68
N GLY A 55 -12.72 -10.70 0.74
CA GLY A 55 -12.58 -12.07 0.21
C GLY A 55 -12.66 -12.17 -1.32
N GLY A 56 -12.54 -11.05 -2.04
CA GLY A 56 -12.61 -11.01 -3.49
C GLY A 56 -11.42 -11.68 -4.19
N PRO A 57 -11.59 -12.04 -5.48
CA PRO A 57 -10.53 -12.67 -6.26
C PRO A 57 -9.38 -11.68 -6.53
N ALA A 58 -8.18 -12.22 -6.69
CA ALA A 58 -7.04 -11.43 -7.12
C ALA A 58 -7.22 -10.90 -8.55
N ALA A 59 -6.76 -9.68 -8.80
CA ALA A 59 -6.79 -9.10 -10.14
C ALA A 59 -5.84 -9.84 -11.10
N THR A 60 -6.34 -10.18 -12.28
CA THR A 60 -5.67 -11.06 -13.26
C THR A 60 -4.43 -10.43 -13.89
N ASP A 61 -4.32 -9.11 -13.88
CA ASP A 61 -3.23 -8.33 -14.45
C ASP A 61 -2.07 -8.09 -13.47
N VAL A 62 -2.28 -8.32 -12.17
CA VAL A 62 -1.27 -8.09 -11.12
C VAL A 62 -0.09 -9.03 -11.28
N MET A 63 -0.33 -10.34 -11.44
CA MET A 63 0.75 -11.33 -11.56
C MET A 63 1.69 -11.00 -12.74
N PRO A 64 1.23 -10.84 -13.99
CA PRO A 64 2.15 -10.50 -15.08
C PRO A 64 2.85 -9.15 -14.89
N SER A 65 2.20 -8.16 -14.27
CA SER A 65 2.81 -6.85 -13.98
C SER A 65 3.90 -6.96 -12.92
N PHE A 66 3.67 -7.74 -11.87
CA PHE A 66 4.64 -8.02 -10.83
C PHE A 66 5.83 -8.81 -11.38
N CYS A 67 5.59 -9.84 -12.19
CA CYS A 67 6.67 -10.60 -12.85
C CYS A 67 7.55 -9.70 -13.70
N TRP A 68 6.97 -8.81 -14.51
CA TRP A 68 7.74 -7.81 -15.25
C TRP A 68 8.54 -6.92 -14.31
N PHE A 69 7.95 -6.46 -13.21
CA PHE A 69 8.59 -5.56 -12.25
C PHE A 69 9.83 -6.18 -11.60
N ILE A 70 9.76 -7.45 -11.18
CA ILE A 70 10.89 -8.13 -10.53
C ILE A 70 11.86 -8.80 -11.51
N GLN A 71 11.54 -8.88 -12.80
CA GLN A 71 12.44 -9.50 -13.77
C GLN A 71 13.79 -8.75 -13.82
N HIS A 72 14.89 -9.52 -13.83
CA HIS A 72 16.27 -9.00 -13.77
C HIS A 72 16.60 -8.22 -12.48
N THR A 73 15.90 -8.49 -11.37
CA THR A 73 16.22 -7.90 -10.05
C THR A 73 16.90 -8.91 -9.11
N GLY A 74 17.19 -10.12 -9.58
CA GLY A 74 17.73 -11.23 -8.77
C GLY A 74 16.66 -11.99 -7.97
N HIS A 75 15.40 -11.53 -7.97
CA HIS A 75 14.30 -12.25 -7.36
C HIS A 75 13.78 -13.37 -8.27
N SER A 76 13.41 -14.50 -7.66
CA SER A 76 12.67 -15.56 -8.32
C SER A 76 11.27 -15.09 -8.71
N VAL A 77 10.79 -15.54 -9.88
CA VAL A 77 9.46 -15.19 -10.37
C VAL A 77 8.42 -16.06 -9.66
N PRO A 78 7.36 -15.48 -9.06
CA PRO A 78 6.30 -16.28 -8.44
C PRO A 78 5.53 -17.06 -9.50
N LEU A 79 5.10 -18.26 -9.13
CA LEU A 79 4.41 -19.18 -10.03
C LEU A 79 2.89 -19.01 -9.96
N ARG A 80 2.38 -18.51 -8.83
CA ARG A 80 0.94 -18.34 -8.60
C ARG A 80 0.64 -17.24 -7.60
N VAL A 81 -0.61 -16.77 -7.64
CA VAL A 81 -1.15 -15.92 -6.59
C VAL A 81 -1.76 -16.83 -5.53
N SER A 82 -1.33 -16.67 -4.28
CA SER A 82 -1.87 -17.41 -3.14
C SER A 82 -2.95 -16.59 -2.44
N LEU A 83 -4.14 -17.16 -2.28
CA LEU A 83 -5.27 -16.51 -1.60
C LEU A 83 -5.21 -16.67 -0.06
N ASN A 84 -4.09 -17.18 0.47
CA ASN A 84 -3.89 -17.43 1.90
C ASN A 84 -3.46 -16.18 2.70
N GLY A 85 -3.69 -14.97 2.16
CA GLY A 85 -3.24 -13.72 2.75
C GLY A 85 -4.15 -13.19 3.86
N ILE A 86 -5.39 -12.85 3.48
CA ILE A 86 -6.46 -12.30 4.31
C ILE A 86 -7.74 -13.10 4.03
N ARG A 87 -8.43 -13.54 5.08
CA ARG A 87 -9.81 -14.03 5.00
C ARG A 87 -10.75 -12.84 5.11
N GLU A 88 -11.94 -12.93 4.54
CA GLU A 88 -13.01 -11.92 4.64
C GLU A 88 -13.20 -11.51 6.12
N ILE A 89 -12.72 -10.31 6.46
CA ILE A 89 -12.70 -9.77 7.84
C ILE A 89 -13.51 -8.47 7.94
N GLN A 90 -13.96 -7.94 6.80
CA GLN A 90 -14.73 -6.71 6.74
C GLN A 90 -16.22 -7.02 6.92
N GLY A 91 -16.73 -6.78 8.13
CA GLY A 91 -18.15 -6.69 8.43
C GLY A 91 -18.77 -5.32 8.13
N PRO A 92 -20.09 -5.15 8.36
CA PRO A 92 -20.87 -3.97 7.98
C PRO A 92 -20.37 -2.64 8.56
N GLN A 93 -19.65 -2.67 9.70
CA GLN A 93 -19.19 -1.47 10.39
C GLN A 93 -17.72 -1.12 10.07
N SER A 94 -17.04 -1.95 9.28
CA SER A 94 -15.57 -1.93 9.25
C SER A 94 -14.97 -0.83 8.39
N GLY A 95 -15.80 -0.04 7.71
CA GLY A 95 -15.44 0.89 6.63
C GLY A 95 -13.95 1.18 6.45
N SER A 96 -13.37 0.70 5.33
CA SER A 96 -12.13 1.13 4.66
C SER A 96 -11.24 -0.07 4.32
N CYS A 97 -11.45 -0.63 3.12
CA CYS A 97 -10.54 -1.60 2.52
C CYS A 97 -9.09 -1.06 2.42
N GLY A 98 -8.92 0.26 2.33
CA GLY A 98 -7.59 0.90 2.39
C GLY A 98 -6.87 0.68 3.72
N VAL A 99 -7.57 0.82 4.85
CA VAL A 99 -7.00 0.58 6.19
C VAL A 99 -6.66 -0.90 6.39
N ALA A 100 -7.54 -1.80 5.94
CA ALA A 100 -7.30 -3.23 5.98
C ALA A 100 -6.06 -3.63 5.16
N VAL A 101 -5.88 -3.04 3.97
CA VAL A 101 -4.69 -3.24 3.13
C VAL A 101 -3.41 -2.77 3.83
N VAL A 102 -3.43 -1.59 4.46
CA VAL A 102 -2.28 -1.09 5.22
C VAL A 102 -1.94 -2.02 6.38
N ASN A 103 -2.94 -2.45 7.15
CA ASN A 103 -2.73 -3.39 8.25
C ASN A 103 -2.12 -4.71 7.77
N PHE A 104 -2.63 -5.29 6.68
CA PHE A 104 -2.07 -6.51 6.09
C PHE A 104 -0.60 -6.34 5.71
N ILE A 105 -0.27 -5.25 5.03
CA ILE A 105 1.11 -4.94 4.64
C ILE A 105 1.99 -4.83 5.88
N GLN A 106 1.52 -4.17 6.94
CA GLN A 106 2.24 -4.04 8.20
C GLN A 106 2.44 -5.40 8.87
N CYS A 107 1.40 -6.24 9.02
CA CYS A 107 1.50 -7.58 9.59
C CYS A 107 2.49 -8.48 8.84
N ARG A 108 2.56 -8.34 7.51
CA ARG A 108 3.50 -9.13 6.68
C ARG A 108 4.92 -8.57 6.64
N SER A 109 5.07 -7.28 6.92
CA SER A 109 6.37 -6.60 6.89
C SER A 109 7.06 -6.53 8.26
N ALA A 110 6.28 -6.55 9.35
CA ALA A 110 6.77 -6.48 10.73
C ALA A 110 7.11 -7.86 11.32
N SER A 111 8.02 -7.89 12.29
CA SER A 111 8.62 -9.13 12.80
C SER A 111 7.81 -9.90 13.84
N SER A 112 6.58 -9.52 14.23
CA SER A 112 5.58 -10.37 14.96
C SER A 112 4.50 -9.63 15.78
N ARG A 113 4.48 -8.30 15.87
CA ARG A 113 3.64 -7.60 16.88
C ARG A 113 2.51 -6.71 16.34
N THR A 114 2.25 -6.72 15.03
CA THR A 114 1.15 -5.92 14.49
C THR A 114 -0.16 -6.64 14.77
N LEU A 115 -1.05 -5.98 15.52
CA LEU A 115 -2.41 -6.45 15.74
C LEU A 115 -3.10 -6.63 14.39
N LEU A 116 -3.78 -7.76 14.22
CA LEU A 116 -4.60 -7.99 13.04
C LEU A 116 -5.84 -7.11 13.13
N TRP A 117 -6.16 -6.43 12.04
CA TRP A 117 -7.38 -5.67 11.90
C TRP A 117 -8.61 -6.58 11.88
N THR A 118 -9.70 -6.12 12.49
CA THR A 118 -11.03 -6.75 12.48
C THR A 118 -12.10 -5.67 12.34
N ASP A 119 -13.36 -6.04 12.13
CA ASP A 119 -14.49 -5.09 12.12
C ASP A 119 -14.52 -4.26 13.41
N GLU A 120 -14.40 -4.92 14.56
CA GLU A 120 -14.48 -4.31 15.90
C GLU A 120 -13.33 -3.35 16.18
N THR A 121 -12.14 -3.67 15.67
CA THR A 121 -10.94 -2.83 15.87
C THR A 121 -10.79 -1.77 14.78
N SER A 122 -11.60 -1.80 13.73
CA SER A 122 -11.53 -0.89 12.59
C SER A 122 -11.54 0.60 12.97
N PRO A 123 -12.33 1.08 13.97
CA PRO A 123 -12.30 2.49 14.35
C PRO A 123 -10.93 2.92 14.89
N ASN A 124 -10.27 2.05 15.66
CA ASN A 124 -8.95 2.35 16.24
C ASN A 124 -7.88 2.48 15.14
N PHE A 125 -7.90 1.58 14.15
CA PHE A 125 -6.98 1.66 13.01
C PHE A 125 -7.22 2.91 12.16
N ARG A 126 -8.49 3.30 11.93
CA ARG A 126 -8.82 4.56 11.24
C ARG A 126 -8.30 5.78 11.98
N ASN A 127 -8.57 5.87 13.29
CA ASN A 127 -8.11 6.98 14.12
C ASN A 127 -6.58 7.08 14.12
N LYS A 128 -5.90 5.93 14.22
CA LYS A 128 -4.43 5.88 14.13
C LYS A 128 -3.91 6.33 12.77
N ALA A 129 -4.54 5.91 11.67
CA ALA A 129 -4.15 6.32 10.32
C ALA A 129 -4.32 7.85 10.12
N ILE A 130 -5.41 8.42 10.65
CA ILE A 130 -5.64 9.88 10.64
C ILE A 130 -4.56 10.60 11.46
N GLN A 131 -4.26 10.11 12.66
CA GLN A 131 -3.20 10.68 13.49
C GLN A 131 -1.83 10.64 12.79
N ASP A 132 -1.48 9.51 12.17
CA ASP A 132 -0.22 9.37 11.42
C ASP A 132 -0.17 10.33 10.23
N PHE A 133 -1.29 10.53 9.54
CA PHE A 133 -1.39 11.49 8.45
C PHE A 133 -1.19 12.93 8.93
N ILE A 134 -1.80 13.32 10.05
CA ILE A 134 -1.62 14.65 10.66
C ILE A 134 -0.16 14.87 11.04
N VAL A 135 0.47 13.90 11.73
CA VAL A 135 1.88 13.98 12.12
C VAL A 135 2.78 14.10 10.89
N TYR A 136 2.54 13.27 9.86
CA TYR A 136 3.28 13.35 8.59
C TYR A 136 3.14 14.73 7.95
N HIS A 137 1.93 15.29 7.89
CA HIS A 137 1.67 16.60 7.32
C HIS A 137 2.46 17.70 8.04
N PHE A 138 2.49 17.70 9.37
CA PHE A 138 3.28 18.67 10.14
C PHE A 138 4.78 18.54 9.87
N ILE A 139 5.32 17.32 9.92
CA ILE A 139 6.75 17.08 9.65
C ILE A 139 7.14 17.52 8.23
N ALA A 140 6.32 17.15 7.24
CA ALA A 140 6.56 17.49 5.84
C ALA A 140 6.44 19.00 5.58
N SER A 141 5.56 19.69 6.30
CA SER A 141 5.35 21.14 6.17
C SER A 141 6.42 21.98 6.88
N ILE A 142 7.00 21.51 7.99
CA ILE A 142 8.09 22.19 8.71
C ILE A 142 9.35 22.34 7.85
N HIS A 143 9.56 21.46 6.88
CA HIS A 143 10.72 21.49 5.98
C HIS A 143 10.47 22.27 4.69
N LYS A 144 9.31 22.94 4.56
CA LYS A 144 9.10 23.87 3.44
C LYS A 144 9.93 25.14 3.68
N PRO A 145 10.71 25.61 2.70
CA PRO A 145 11.41 26.88 2.84
C PRO A 145 10.41 27.99 3.18
N VAL A 146 10.78 28.82 4.17
CA VAL A 146 9.96 29.85 4.83
C VAL A 146 9.17 30.76 3.88
N ARG A 147 9.57 30.88 2.61
CA ARG A 147 8.92 31.72 1.60
C ARG A 147 7.53 31.24 1.15
N GLU A 148 7.11 30.01 1.43
CA GLU A 148 5.78 29.49 1.03
C GLU A 148 4.76 29.44 2.19
N ILE A 149 5.20 29.53 3.44
CA ILE A 149 4.32 29.33 4.61
C ILE A 149 3.46 30.58 4.84
N GLU A 150 3.98 31.78 4.57
CA GLU A 150 3.21 33.02 4.73
C GLU A 150 2.03 33.11 3.76
N SER A 151 2.14 32.60 2.53
CA SER A 151 1.03 32.61 1.57
C SER A 151 -0.11 31.66 1.95
N SER A 152 0.18 30.51 2.58
CA SER A 152 -0.82 29.47 2.84
C SER A 152 -1.65 29.77 4.10
N LEU A 153 -1.04 30.35 5.13
CA LEU A 153 -1.73 30.69 6.38
C LEU A 153 -2.73 31.85 6.19
N TYR A 154 -2.43 32.82 5.32
CA TYR A 154 -3.38 33.89 4.98
C TYR A 154 -4.62 33.37 4.22
N SER A 155 -4.50 32.31 3.41
CA SER A 155 -5.66 31.75 2.69
C SER A 155 -6.62 30.96 3.58
N ILE A 156 -6.12 30.34 4.66
CA ILE A 156 -6.93 29.53 5.59
C ILE A 156 -7.63 30.43 6.61
N LEU A 157 -7.01 31.55 7.01
CA LEU A 157 -7.59 32.51 7.95
C LEU A 157 -8.52 33.53 7.28
N SER A 158 -8.52 33.65 5.96
CA SER A 158 -9.32 34.63 5.22
C SER A 158 -10.63 34.06 4.63
N THR A 159 -10.95 32.79 4.86
CA THR A 159 -12.22 32.18 4.41
C THR A 159 -13.35 32.21 5.43
N ASP A 160 -13.16 32.83 6.61
CA ASP A 160 -14.17 32.91 7.68
C ASP A 160 -14.70 34.33 7.94
N VAL A 161 -14.72 35.20 6.93
CA VAL A 161 -15.50 36.45 7.00
C VAL A 161 -16.14 36.78 5.64
N SER A 162 -17.28 36.15 5.36
CA SER A 162 -18.42 36.73 4.62
C SER A 162 -19.58 35.76 4.59
#